data_AF-A0A8T5IPZ4-F1
#
_entry.id   AF-A0A8T5IPZ4-F1
#
_cell.length_a   1.000
_cell.length_b   1.000
_cell.length_c   1.000
_cell.angle_alpha   90.00
_cell.angle_beta   90.00
_cell.angle_gamma   90.00
#
_symmetry.space_group_name_H-M   'P 1'
#
loop_
_entity.id
_entity.type
_entity.pdbx_description
1 polymer ?
#
loop_
_entity_poly.entity_id
_entity_poly.type
_entity_poly.pdbx_seq_one_letter_code
_entity_poly.pdbx_strand_id
1 'polypeptide(L)'
;MKKEVTPAKPTPQKINYEYAGGKETAGGNLGKVIPKQFIPTKKTGSIFGLIILAVMILAVFQFPFGSLMSGNTDIVVKIGYPWTFIEFALTGDSTAKPIGLILDLLLYLILAYAIDVIMNLVMKNPLAKTKEQLKQKPAVFQDRKPTITEKITEKIIKK
;
A
#
# COMPACT_ATOMS: atom_id res chain seq x y z
N MET A 1 48.15 26.60 28.53
CA MET A 1 47.91 25.17 28.25
C MET A 1 47.24 25.04 26.88
N LYS A 2 47.94 24.47 25.88
CA LYS A 2 47.36 24.21 24.55
C LYS A 2 46.50 22.94 24.64
N LYS A 3 45.21 23.03 24.31
CA LYS A 3 44.36 21.85 24.17
C LYS A 3 44.67 21.20 22.82
N GLU A 4 45.29 20.02 22.85
CA GLU A 4 45.36 19.13 21.69
C GLU A 4 43.94 18.71 21.31
N VAL A 5 43.49 19.09 20.12
CA VAL A 5 42.25 18.60 19.54
C VAL A 5 42.59 17.34 18.77
N THR A 6 42.29 16.18 19.34
CA THR A 6 42.47 14.89 18.68
C THR A 6 41.49 14.80 17.50
N PRO A 7 41.93 14.47 16.27
CA PRO A 7 41.03 14.36 15.12
C PRO A 7 40.05 13.21 15.35
N ALA A 8 38.75 13.50 15.22
CA ALA A 8 37.70 12.50 15.28
C ALA A 8 37.89 11.50 14.14
N LYS A 9 38.12 10.22 14.50
CA LYS A 9 38.16 9.13 13.51
C LYS A 9 36.81 9.09 12.77
N PRO A 10 36.81 9.06 11.43
CA PRO A 10 35.56 8.92 10.68
C PRO A 10 34.91 7.60 11.08
N THR A 11 33.69 7.67 11.61
CA THR A 11 32.86 6.48 11.82
C THR A 11 32.66 5.81 10.48
N PRO A 12 33.00 4.52 10.31
CA PRO A 12 32.86 3.84 9.04
C PRO A 12 31.39 3.87 8.62
N GLN A 13 31.09 4.60 7.55
CA GLN A 13 29.80 4.49 6.89
C GLN A 13 29.73 3.08 6.31
N LYS A 14 28.74 2.28 6.75
CA LYS A 14 28.47 0.98 6.14
C LYS A 14 28.07 1.21 4.69
N ILE A 15 29.02 1.07 3.77
CA ILE A 15 28.76 1.03 2.34
C ILE A 15 28.06 -0.32 2.09
N ASN A 16 26.76 -0.24 1.84
CA ASN A 16 25.95 -1.41 1.53
C ASN A 16 26.12 -1.71 0.03
N TYR A 17 26.98 -2.66 -0.31
CA TYR A 17 27.15 -3.11 -1.68
C TYR A 17 25.94 -3.97 -2.08
N GLU A 18 25.10 -3.46 -2.98
CA GLU A 18 23.89 -4.14 -3.49
C GLU A 18 24.16 -5.56 -4.02
N TYR A 19 25.41 -5.87 -4.37
CA TYR A 19 25.82 -7.11 -5.04
C TYR A 19 26.81 -7.98 -4.24
N ALA A 20 27.29 -7.55 -3.07
CA ALA A 20 28.41 -8.23 -2.39
C ALA A 20 28.12 -8.69 -0.95
N GLY A 21 26.89 -8.59 -0.45
CA GLY A 21 26.63 -8.88 0.96
C GLY A 21 25.20 -9.25 1.28
N GLY A 22 24.80 -10.49 0.99
CA GLY A 22 23.56 -11.03 1.53
C GLY A 22 23.18 -12.31 0.81
N LYS A 23 23.03 -13.40 1.56
CA LYS A 23 22.50 -14.67 1.07
C LYS A 23 21.32 -14.40 0.14
N GLU A 24 21.47 -14.81 -1.12
CA GLU A 24 20.39 -14.80 -2.09
C GLU A 24 19.24 -15.63 -1.53
N THR A 25 18.28 -14.95 -0.92
CA THR A 25 17.03 -15.56 -0.51
C THR A 25 16.18 -15.68 -1.77
N ALA A 26 15.51 -16.81 -1.98
CA ALA A 26 14.68 -17.03 -3.17
C ALA A 26 13.67 -15.88 -3.41
N GLY A 27 13.18 -15.24 -2.34
CA GLY A 27 12.34 -14.04 -2.41
C GLY A 27 13.05 -12.77 -2.92
N GLY A 28 14.36 -12.63 -2.67
CA GLY A 28 15.16 -11.50 -3.15
C GLY A 28 15.45 -11.55 -4.66
N ASN A 29 15.56 -12.75 -5.24
CA ASN A 29 15.77 -12.92 -6.68
C ASN A 29 14.45 -12.79 -7.46
N LEU A 30 13.33 -13.30 -6.95
CA LEU A 30 11.99 -13.10 -7.55
C LEU A 30 11.59 -11.61 -7.58
N GLY A 31 11.91 -10.86 -6.52
CA GLY A 31 11.65 -9.42 -6.45
C GLY A 31 12.46 -8.57 -7.44
N LYS A 32 13.53 -9.09 -8.04
CA LYS A 32 14.33 -8.41 -9.07
C LYS A 32 13.75 -8.58 -10.48
N VAL A 33 13.08 -9.71 -10.74
CA VAL A 33 12.53 -10.05 -12.07
C VAL A 33 11.10 -9.55 -12.24
N ILE A 34 10.32 -9.52 -11.16
CA ILE A 34 8.96 -9.00 -11.19
C ILE A 34 8.99 -7.47 -11.18
N PRO A 35 8.35 -6.78 -12.15
CA PRO A 35 8.32 -5.32 -12.14
C PRO A 35 7.69 -4.83 -10.83
N LYS A 36 8.28 -3.79 -10.21
CA LYS A 36 7.83 -3.23 -8.92
C LYS A 36 6.36 -2.78 -8.87
N GLN A 37 5.67 -2.76 -10.01
CA GLN A 37 4.24 -2.45 -10.14
C GLN A 37 3.33 -3.65 -9.83
N PHE A 38 3.86 -4.87 -9.94
CA PHE A 38 3.16 -6.13 -9.66
C PHE A 38 3.41 -6.64 -8.23
N ILE A 39 4.12 -5.89 -7.40
CA ILE A 39 4.34 -6.24 -5.99
C ILE A 39 3.18 -5.63 -5.19
N PRO A 40 2.39 -6.44 -4.45
CA PRO A 40 1.29 -5.93 -3.65
C PRO A 40 1.81 -4.91 -2.63
N THR A 41 1.15 -3.76 -2.58
CA THR A 41 1.52 -2.67 -1.68
C THR A 41 0.62 -2.64 -0.44
N LYS A 42 0.90 -1.71 0.50
CA LYS A 42 -0.03 -1.45 1.61
C LYS A 42 -1.45 -1.11 1.13
N LYS A 43 -1.60 -0.58 -0.09
CA LYS A 43 -2.90 -0.28 -0.70
C LYS A 43 -3.71 -1.53 -1.00
N THR A 44 -3.08 -2.66 -1.33
CA THR A 44 -3.79 -3.93 -1.57
C THR A 44 -4.65 -4.29 -0.36
N GLY A 45 -4.12 -4.16 0.85
CA GLY A 45 -4.87 -4.41 2.09
C GLY A 45 -6.03 -3.44 2.30
N SER A 46 -5.83 -2.15 2.01
CA SER A 46 -6.90 -1.15 2.08
C SER A 46 -8.02 -1.40 1.07
N ILE A 47 -7.66 -1.75 -0.18
CA ILE A 47 -8.62 -2.09 -1.23
C ILE A 47 -9.39 -3.36 -0.85
N PHE A 48 -8.70 -4.38 -0.36
CA PHE A 48 -9.32 -5.60 0.13
C PHE A 48 -10.32 -5.33 1.26
N GLY A 49 -9.95 -4.53 2.26
CA GLY A 49 -10.86 -4.11 3.32
C GLY A 49 -12.07 -3.33 2.79
N LEU A 50 -11.87 -2.48 1.78
CA LEU A 50 -12.95 -1.73 1.13
C LEU A 50 -13.92 -2.66 0.37
N ILE A 51 -13.40 -3.69 -0.32
CA ILE A 51 -14.24 -4.70 -0.98
C ILE A 51 -15.10 -5.44 0.04
N ILE A 52 -14.52 -5.90 1.15
CA ILE A 52 -15.29 -6.57 2.22
C ILE A 52 -16.36 -5.64 2.78
N LEU A 53 -16.02 -4.38 3.04
CA LEU A 53 -16.98 -3.38 3.51
C LEU A 53 -18.13 -3.17 2.50
N ALA A 54 -17.80 -3.09 1.21
CA ALA A 54 -18.79 -2.96 0.14
C ALA A 54 -19.73 -4.17 0.09
N VAL A 55 -19.22 -5.40 0.25
CA VAL A 55 -20.04 -6.62 0.31
C VAL A 55 -20.99 -6.60 1.51
N MET A 56 -20.51 -6.16 2.67
CA MET A 56 -21.36 -6.00 3.86
C MET A 56 -22.47 -4.96 3.63
N ILE A 57 -22.15 -3.83 3.00
CA ILE A 57 -23.13 -2.80 2.63
C ILE A 57 -24.15 -3.35 1.64
N LEU A 58 -23.71 -4.10 0.62
CA LEU A 58 -24.60 -4.74 -0.34
C LEU A 58 -25.57 -5.72 0.34
N ALA A 59 -25.11 -6.48 1.34
CA ALA A 59 -25.99 -7.36 2.11
C ALA A 59 -27.09 -6.58 2.85
N VAL A 60 -26.79 -5.39 3.37
CA VAL A 60 -27.79 -4.50 3.99
C VAL A 60 -28.78 -3.98 2.96
N PHE A 61 -28.33 -3.57 1.77
CA PHE A 61 -29.23 -3.11 0.70
C PHE A 61 -30.12 -4.22 0.14
N GLN A 62 -29.64 -5.47 0.13
CA GLN A 62 -30.42 -6.64 -0.28
C GLN A 62 -31.39 -7.12 0.81
N PHE A 63 -31.35 -6.54 2.01
CA PHE A 63 -32.23 -6.91 3.09
C PHE A 63 -33.70 -6.56 2.74
N PRO A 64 -34.63 -7.52 2.78
CA PRO A 64 -36.02 -7.30 2.37
C PRO A 64 -36.83 -6.59 3.47
N PHE A 65 -36.56 -5.30 3.69
CA PHE A 65 -37.25 -4.48 4.70
C PHE A 65 -38.77 -4.44 4.54
N GLY A 66 -39.28 -4.47 3.30
CA GLY A 66 -40.72 -4.47 3.03
C GLY A 66 -41.43 -5.72 3.57
N SER A 67 -40.82 -6.90 3.41
CA SER A 67 -41.35 -8.16 3.96
C SER A 67 -41.37 -8.12 5.48
N LEU A 68 -40.33 -7.56 6.10
CA LEU A 68 -40.25 -7.43 7.56
C LEU A 68 -41.40 -6.59 8.12
N MET A 69 -41.65 -5.43 7.49
CA MET A 69 -42.72 -4.51 7.91
C MET A 69 -44.12 -5.10 7.72
N SER A 70 -44.29 -6.06 6.81
CA SER A 70 -45.55 -6.77 6.59
C SER A 70 -45.83 -7.89 7.62
N GLY A 71 -44.93 -8.09 8.60
CA GLY A 71 -45.04 -9.12 9.62
C GLY A 71 -44.52 -10.50 9.20
N ASN A 72 -43.86 -10.61 8.03
CA ASN A 72 -43.22 -11.84 7.62
C ASN A 72 -41.87 -11.98 8.32
N THR A 73 -41.71 -13.02 9.14
CA THR A 73 -40.48 -13.31 9.88
C THR A 73 -39.55 -14.29 9.16
N ASP A 74 -39.99 -14.91 8.05
CA ASP A 74 -39.21 -15.84 7.25
C ASP A 74 -38.26 -15.09 6.29
N ILE A 75 -37.37 -14.31 6.89
CA ILE A 75 -36.39 -13.49 6.18
C ILE A 75 -35.00 -14.04 6.45
N VAL A 76 -34.29 -14.33 5.36
CA VAL A 76 -32.92 -14.81 5.37
C VAL A 76 -32.02 -13.75 4.76
N VAL A 77 -31.14 -13.17 5.58
CA VAL A 77 -30.10 -12.24 5.15
C VAL A 77 -28.91 -13.04 4.64
N LYS A 78 -28.56 -12.84 3.38
CA LYS A 78 -27.45 -13.52 2.74
C LYS A 78 -26.27 -12.56 2.63
N ILE A 79 -25.13 -12.97 3.17
CA ILE A 79 -23.88 -12.22 3.12
C ILE A 79 -22.88 -13.00 2.28
N GLY A 80 -22.27 -12.32 1.31
CA GLY A 80 -21.26 -12.86 0.40
C GLY A 80 -21.61 -12.62 -1.06
N TYR A 81 -20.59 -12.52 -1.90
CA TYR A 81 -20.71 -12.29 -3.33
C TYR A 81 -19.44 -12.71 -4.06
N PRO A 82 -19.49 -13.60 -5.07
CA PRO A 82 -20.69 -14.18 -5.65
C PRO A 82 -21.26 -15.36 -4.82
N TRP A 83 -20.50 -15.93 -3.89
CA TRP A 83 -20.99 -17.05 -3.06
C TRP A 83 -21.43 -16.59 -1.67
N THR A 84 -22.65 -16.95 -1.28
CA THR A 84 -23.13 -16.67 0.08
C THR A 84 -22.40 -17.56 1.07
N PHE A 85 -21.83 -16.93 2.10
CA PHE A 85 -21.06 -17.64 3.12
C PHE A 85 -21.63 -17.51 4.52
N ILE A 86 -22.48 -16.51 4.77
CA ILE A 86 -23.30 -16.44 5.96
C ILE A 86 -24.76 -16.23 5.55
N GLU A 87 -25.63 -17.03 6.13
CA GLU A 87 -27.07 -16.93 5.99
C GLU A 87 -27.66 -16.74 7.39
N PHE A 88 -28.15 -15.53 7.67
CA PHE A 88 -28.80 -15.18 8.93
C PHE A 88 -30.31 -15.24 8.76
N ALA A 89 -30.95 -16.22 9.39
CA ALA A 89 -32.40 -16.30 9.48
C ALA A 89 -32.88 -15.51 10.71
N LEU A 90 -33.96 -14.74 10.56
CA LEU A 90 -34.60 -14.02 11.67
C LEU A 90 -35.37 -14.96 12.61
N THR A 91 -35.92 -16.05 12.07
CA THR A 91 -36.53 -17.14 12.82
C THR A 91 -35.97 -18.46 12.31
N GLY A 92 -35.19 -19.17 13.14
CA GLY A 92 -34.55 -20.44 12.80
C GLY A 92 -33.03 -20.43 12.96
N ASP A 93 -32.37 -21.45 12.42
CA ASP A 93 -30.92 -21.61 12.53
C ASP A 93 -30.18 -20.78 11.47
N SER A 94 -29.20 -20.01 11.93
CA SER A 94 -28.26 -19.32 11.04
C SER A 94 -27.17 -20.30 10.58
N THR A 95 -26.86 -20.30 9.29
CA THR A 95 -25.90 -21.24 8.70
C THR A 95 -24.67 -20.50 8.17
N ALA A 96 -23.50 -21.03 8.51
CA ALA A 96 -22.24 -20.59 7.93
C ALA A 96 -21.73 -21.61 6.90
N LYS A 97 -21.33 -21.12 5.73
CA LYS A 97 -20.74 -21.92 4.64
C LYS A 97 -19.25 -21.54 4.52
N PRO A 98 -18.36 -22.19 5.30
CA PRO A 98 -16.95 -21.79 5.39
C PRO A 98 -16.20 -21.89 4.05
N ILE A 99 -16.59 -22.82 3.19
CA ILE A 99 -16.00 -22.96 1.85
C ILE A 99 -16.31 -21.72 0.99
N GLY A 100 -17.54 -21.23 1.03
CA GLY A 100 -17.92 -20.00 0.34
C GLY A 100 -17.11 -18.80 0.81
N LEU A 101 -16.90 -18.69 2.13
CA LEU A 101 -16.10 -17.61 2.72
C LEU A 101 -14.66 -17.64 2.21
N ILE A 102 -14.03 -18.82 2.20
CA ILE A 102 -12.64 -18.97 1.76
C ILE A 102 -12.50 -18.63 0.27
N LEU A 103 -13.42 -19.10 -0.57
CA LEU A 103 -13.41 -18.80 -2.00
C LEU A 103 -13.59 -17.31 -2.27
N ASP A 104 -14.55 -16.67 -1.61
CA ASP A 104 -14.78 -15.23 -1.73
C ASP A 104 -13.58 -14.42 -1.22
N LEU A 105 -12.97 -14.79 -0.08
CA LEU A 105 -11.75 -14.12 0.42
C LEU A 105 -10.59 -14.21 -0.57
N LEU A 106 -10.37 -15.38 -1.18
CA LEU A 106 -9.34 -15.54 -2.21
C LEU A 106 -9.66 -14.70 -3.45
N LEU A 107 -10.92 -14.70 -3.90
CA LEU A 107 -11.37 -13.90 -5.03
C LEU A 107 -11.18 -12.40 -4.76
N TYR A 108 -11.57 -11.93 -3.59
CA TYR A 108 -11.40 -10.53 -3.18
C TYR A 108 -9.94 -10.13 -3.08
N LEU A 109 -9.07 -11.03 -2.63
CA LEU A 109 -7.64 -10.78 -2.58
C LEU A 109 -7.06 -10.63 -4.00
N ILE A 110 -7.46 -11.50 -4.93
CA ILE A 110 -7.06 -11.42 -6.35
C ILE A 110 -7.57 -10.13 -6.98
N LEU A 111 -8.84 -9.76 -6.73
CA LEU A 111 -9.43 -8.52 -7.22
C LEU A 111 -8.72 -7.29 -6.64
N ALA A 112 -8.47 -7.27 -5.33
CA ALA A 112 -7.76 -6.18 -4.67
C ALA A 112 -6.35 -6.01 -5.24
N TYR A 113 -5.66 -7.12 -5.50
CA TYR A 113 -4.37 -7.12 -6.15
C TYR A 113 -4.44 -6.54 -7.58
N ALA A 114 -5.39 -7.00 -8.39
CA ALA A 114 -5.58 -6.50 -9.74
C ALA A 114 -5.85 -4.98 -9.76
N ILE A 115 -6.70 -4.50 -8.85
CA ILE A 115 -6.98 -3.06 -8.69
C ILE A 115 -5.74 -2.29 -8.27
N ASP A 116 -4.94 -2.79 -7.32
CA ASP A 116 -3.69 -2.11 -6.90
C ASP A 116 -2.69 -2.03 -8.07
N VAL A 117 -2.53 -3.11 -8.85
CA VAL A 117 -1.67 -3.12 -10.04
C VAL A 117 -2.16 -2.09 -11.06
N ILE A 118 -3.46 -2.05 -11.35
CA ILE A 118 -4.05 -1.07 -12.29
C ILE A 118 -3.87 0.36 -11.77
N MET A 119 -4.14 0.64 -10.50
CA MET A 119 -3.91 1.95 -9.91
C MET A 119 -2.43 2.36 -10.00
N ASN A 120 -1.51 1.44 -9.70
CA ASN A 120 -0.07 1.71 -9.76
C ASN A 120 0.42 1.95 -11.19
N LEU A 121 -0.17 1.28 -12.19
CA LEU A 121 0.05 1.55 -13.62
C LEU A 121 -0.44 2.95 -14.00
N VAL A 122 -1.67 3.30 -13.61
CA VAL A 122 -2.26 4.61 -13.91
C VAL A 122 -1.48 5.75 -13.23
N MET A 123 -1.15 5.63 -11.94
CA MET A 123 -0.42 6.68 -11.21
C MET A 123 1.01 6.92 -11.74
N LYS A 124 1.64 5.91 -12.33
CA LYS A 124 2.97 6.04 -12.93
C LYS A 124 2.93 6.49 -14.39
N ASN A 125 1.75 6.50 -15.01
CA ASN A 125 1.59 6.99 -16.37
C ASN A 125 1.74 8.53 -16.40
N PRO A 126 2.71 9.08 -17.14
CA PRO A 126 2.91 10.53 -17.25
C PRO A 126 1.68 11.27 -17.81
N LEU A 127 0.81 10.58 -18.56
CA LEU A 127 -0.44 11.14 -19.10
C LEU A 127 -1.53 11.34 -18.05
N ALA A 128 -1.47 10.62 -16.92
CA ALA A 128 -2.43 10.74 -15.82
C ALA A 128 -1.99 11.77 -14.76
N LYS A 129 -0.84 12.42 -14.92
CA LYS A 129 -0.36 13.46 -14.00
C LYS A 129 -1.13 14.76 -14.22
N THR A 130 -1.69 15.32 -13.15
CA THR A 130 -2.34 16.63 -13.17
C THR A 130 -1.33 17.72 -13.53
N LYS A 131 -1.78 18.81 -14.19
CA LYS A 131 -0.93 19.96 -14.58
C LYS A 131 -0.11 20.53 -13.41
N GLU A 132 -0.58 20.39 -12.17
CA GLU A 132 0.12 20.81 -10.95
C GLU A 132 1.32 19.91 -10.59
N GLN A 133 1.23 18.61 -10.83
CA GLN A 133 2.34 17.67 -10.58
C GLN A 133 3.44 17.77 -11.64
N LEU A 134 3.10 18.19 -12.86
CA LEU A 134 4.06 18.49 -13.93
C LEU A 134 4.84 19.80 -13.67
N LYS A 135 4.29 20.70 -12.84
CA LYS A 135 4.97 21.93 -12.41
C LYS A 135 5.95 21.73 -11.25
N GLN A 136 5.91 20.59 -10.56
CA GLN A 136 6.91 20.25 -9.56
C GLN A 136 8.23 19.95 -10.29
N LYS A 137 9.11 20.97 -10.35
CA LYS A 137 10.48 20.78 -10.81
C LYS A 137 11.11 19.66 -9.98
N PRO A 138 11.88 18.74 -10.61
CA PRO A 138 12.59 17.72 -9.86
C PRO A 138 13.41 18.40 -8.77
N ALA A 139 13.55 17.74 -7.61
CA ALA A 139 14.47 18.20 -6.59
C ALA A 139 15.88 18.17 -7.18
N VAL A 140 16.28 19.30 -7.76
CA VAL A 140 17.67 19.57 -8.08
C VAL A 140 18.39 19.49 -6.74
N PHE A 141 19.49 18.76 -6.68
CA PHE A 141 20.35 18.71 -5.52
C PHE A 141 20.41 20.12 -4.93
N GLN A 142 19.93 20.30 -3.71
CA GLN A 142 20.06 21.60 -3.05
C GLN A 142 21.55 21.88 -3.05
N ASP A 143 21.96 22.93 -3.78
CA ASP A 143 23.35 23.38 -3.73
C ASP A 143 23.73 23.49 -2.26
N ARG A 144 24.81 22.78 -1.91
CA ARG A 144 25.29 22.67 -0.54
C ARG A 144 25.36 24.08 0.03
N LYS A 145 24.58 24.39 1.08
CA LYS A 145 24.64 25.74 1.68
C LYS A 145 26.08 25.95 2.14
N PRO A 146 26.79 26.99 1.65
CA PRO A 146 28.20 27.16 1.93
C PRO A 146 28.41 27.31 3.43
N THR A 147 29.34 26.52 3.96
CA THR A 147 29.64 26.52 5.40
C THR A 147 30.34 27.83 5.76
N ILE A 148 30.24 28.27 7.01
CA ILE A 148 30.86 29.53 7.49
C ILE A 148 32.35 29.58 7.13
N THR A 149 33.04 28.44 7.18
CA THR A 149 34.45 28.29 6.80
C THR A 149 34.69 28.60 5.32
N GLU A 150 33.85 28.12 4.40
CA GLU A 150 33.97 28.39 2.96
C GLU A 150 33.77 29.88 2.64
N LYS A 151 32.83 30.55 3.34
CA LYS A 151 32.63 31.99 3.21
C LYS A 151 33.83 32.82 3.67
N ILE A 152 34.54 32.36 4.71
CA ILE A 152 35.73 33.05 5.22
C ILE A 152 36.90 32.83 4.26
N THR A 153 37.09 31.61 3.77
CA THR A 153 38.16 31.28 2.82
C THR A 153 37.99 32.00 1.49
N GLU A 154 36.76 32.09 0.92
CA GLU A 154 36.51 32.92 -0.27
C GLU A 154 36.85 34.40 -0.04
N LYS A 155 36.57 34.93 1.14
CA LYS A 155 36.82 36.35 1.47
C LYS A 155 38.30 36.66 1.65
N ILE A 156 39.11 35.66 1.99
CA ILE A 156 40.57 35.76 2.11
C ILE A 156 41.24 35.60 0.74
N ILE A 157 40.71 34.71 -0.13
CA ILE A 157 41.29 34.45 -1.46
C ILE A 157 40.94 35.57 -2.46
N LYS A 158 39.81 36.26 -2.31
CA LYS A 158 39.41 37.40 -3.15
C LYS A 158 40.02 38.75 -2.72
N LYS A 159 40.96 38.75 -1.77
CA LYS A 159 41.68 39.94 -1.30
C LYS A 159 43.16 39.79 -1.61
#